data_AF-A0A817U9F4-F1
#
_entry.id   AF-A0A817U9F4-F1
#
_cell.length_a   1.000
_cell.length_b   1.000
_cell.length_c   1.000
_cell.angle_alpha   90.00
_cell.angle_beta   90.00
_cell.angle_gamma   90.00
#
_symmetry.space_group_name_H-M   'P 1'
#
loop_
_entity.id
_entity.type
_entity.pdbx_description
1 polymer ?
#
loop_
_entity_poly.entity_id
_entity_poly.type
_entity_poly.pdbx_seq_one_letter_code
_entity_poly.pdbx_strand_id
1 'polypeptide(L)'
;MDSLFREMDGNLMPNSNILIVSHGLFMRLFLMRFYRWSVEKFHTLENFNNCGYCILERDDQDGSFILKTELKIFPERKRTAMKDLKEKFSEQSFNEEIITTSYTRDTKNDEKKND
;
A
#
# COMPACT_ATOMS: atom_id res chain seq x y z
N MET A 1 -12.86 27.07 -1.06
CA MET A 1 -12.15 25.84 -0.69
C MET A 1 -12.13 25.79 0.81
N ASP A 2 -13.22 25.31 1.38
CA ASP A 2 -13.35 25.20 2.83
C ASP A 2 -12.48 24.06 3.33
N SER A 3 -11.75 24.34 4.40
CA SER A 3 -10.81 23.40 4.99
C SER A 3 -11.57 22.22 5.60
N LEU A 4 -11.42 21.03 5.00
CA LEU A 4 -11.72 19.72 5.59
C LEU A 4 -11.12 19.52 7.00
N PHE A 5 -10.20 20.39 7.41
CA PHE A 5 -9.36 20.25 8.59
C PHE A 5 -10.04 20.65 9.92
N ARG A 6 -11.22 21.30 9.92
CA ARG A 6 -11.84 21.82 11.16
C ARG A 6 -13.30 21.42 11.37
N GLU A 7 -13.71 20.27 10.83
CA GLU A 7 -15.00 19.67 11.19
C GLU A 7 -14.86 18.50 12.19
N MET A 8 -13.66 17.92 12.33
CA MET A 8 -13.39 16.88 13.33
C MET A 8 -13.62 17.38 14.76
N ASP A 9 -13.33 18.64 15.09
CA ASP A 9 -13.49 19.16 16.45
C ASP A 9 -14.94 19.57 16.79
N GLY A 10 -15.82 19.71 15.79
CA GLY A 10 -17.16 20.28 15.98
C GLY A 10 -18.22 19.30 16.47
N ASN A 11 -18.09 18.01 16.15
CA ASN A 11 -19.16 17.01 16.31
C ASN A 11 -18.65 15.58 16.56
N LEU A 12 -17.50 15.39 17.23
CA LEU A 12 -17.09 14.05 17.68
C LEU A 12 -18.06 13.55 18.77
N MET A 13 -19.20 13.02 18.33
CA MET A 13 -20.13 12.29 19.16
C MET A 13 -19.39 11.09 19.79
N PRO A 14 -19.57 10.82 21.09
CA PRO A 14 -19.08 9.58 21.67
C PRO A 14 -19.69 8.42 20.87
N ASN A 15 -18.84 7.49 20.41
CA ASN A 15 -19.17 6.35 19.54
C ASN A 15 -19.27 6.65 18.03
N SER A 16 -18.60 7.68 17.53
CA SER A 16 -18.47 7.90 16.08
C SER A 16 -17.43 6.99 15.42
N ASN A 17 -17.74 6.51 14.21
CA ASN A 17 -16.79 5.80 13.36
C ASN A 17 -15.86 6.79 12.66
N ILE A 18 -14.56 6.53 12.68
CA ILE A 18 -13.54 7.37 12.04
C ILE A 18 -13.11 6.74 10.72
N LEU A 19 -13.22 7.48 9.62
CA LEU A 19 -12.69 7.09 8.32
C LEU A 19 -11.43 7.90 8.00
N ILE A 20 -10.31 7.20 7.75
CA ILE A 20 -9.05 7.82 7.35
C ILE A 20 -8.80 7.46 5.87
N VAL A 21 -8.73 8.48 5.01
CA VAL A 21 -8.43 8.31 3.59
C VAL A 21 -7.02 8.82 3.30
N SER A 22 -6.16 7.95 2.77
CA SER A 22 -4.76 8.28 2.46
C SER A 22 -4.16 7.30 1.44
N HIS A 23 -2.84 7.31 1.29
CA HIS A 23 -2.08 6.43 0.40
C HIS A 23 -1.68 5.11 1.06
N GLY A 24 -1.38 4.10 0.25
CA GLY A 24 -1.00 2.76 0.73
C GLY A 24 0.23 2.75 1.65
N LEU A 25 1.23 3.62 1.39
CA LEU A 25 2.40 3.73 2.26
C LEU A 25 2.04 4.29 3.64
N PHE A 26 1.21 5.33 3.69
CA PHE A 26 0.74 5.91 4.95
C PHE A 26 -0.02 4.87 5.77
N MET A 27 -0.92 4.11 5.16
CA MET A 27 -1.69 3.05 5.85
C MET A 27 -0.77 2.01 6.50
N ARG A 28 0.29 1.58 5.83
CA ARG A 28 1.27 0.64 6.42
C ARG A 28 2.03 1.23 7.60
N LEU A 29 2.48 2.48 7.47
CA LEU A 29 3.20 3.18 8.55
C LEU A 29 2.28 3.45 9.75
N PHE A 30 1.03 3.83 9.48
CA PHE A 30 0.00 4.00 10.49
C PHE A 30 -0.20 2.71 11.28
N LEU A 31 -0.45 1.58 10.61
CA LEU A 31 -0.65 0.29 11.27
C LEU A 31 0.58 -0.15 12.07
N MET A 32 1.79 0.03 11.52
CA MET A 32 3.03 -0.25 12.25
C MET A 32 3.12 0.57 13.53
N ARG A 33 2.87 1.88 13.46
CA ARG A 33 2.97 2.80 14.60
C ARG A 33 1.83 2.61 15.61
N PHE A 34 0.63 2.27 15.14
CA PHE A 34 -0.56 2.08 15.96
C PHE A 34 -0.46 0.79 16.78
N TYR A 35 -0.09 -0.33 16.16
CA TYR A 35 0.08 -1.61 16.84
C TYR A 35 1.49 -1.86 17.39
N ARG A 36 2.39 -0.87 17.26
CA ARG A 36 3.79 -0.98 17.66
C ARG A 36 4.47 -2.23 17.07
N TRP A 37 4.20 -2.53 15.80
CA TRP A 37 4.79 -3.68 15.12
C TRP A 37 6.28 -3.50 14.89
N SER A 38 6.98 -4.64 14.80
CA SER A 38 8.40 -4.66 14.48
C SER A 38 8.65 -4.25 13.02
N VAL A 39 9.89 -3.81 12.75
CA VAL A 39 10.33 -3.40 11.42
C VAL A 39 10.28 -4.57 10.44
N GLU A 40 10.58 -5.78 10.91
CA GLU A 40 10.54 -7.02 10.12
C GLU A 40 9.11 -7.28 9.64
N LYS A 41 8.13 -7.20 10.54
CA LYS A 41 6.72 -7.33 10.18
C LYS A 41 6.29 -6.25 9.19
N PHE A 42 6.74 -5.01 9.36
CA PHE A 42 6.44 -3.95 8.40
C PHE A 42 6.98 -4.27 6.99
N HIS A 43 8.19 -4.82 6.89
CA HIS A 43 8.79 -5.19 5.61
C HIS A 43 8.11 -6.37 4.92
N THR A 44 7.39 -7.24 5.64
CA THR A 44 6.66 -8.36 5.04
C THR A 44 5.27 -7.96 4.53
N LEU A 45 4.71 -6.84 4.97
CA LEU A 45 3.42 -6.35 4.50
C LEU A 45 3.49 -5.88 3.04
N GLU A 46 2.48 -6.23 2.26
CA GLU A 46 2.26 -5.67 0.92
C GLU A 46 1.63 -4.26 1.03
N ASN A 47 1.79 -3.46 -0.02
CA ASN A 47 0.98 -2.25 -0.16
C ASN A 47 -0.50 -2.63 -0.34
N PHE A 48 -1.37 -1.79 0.20
CA PHE A 48 -2.79 -1.87 -0.13
C PHE A 48 -2.99 -1.69 -1.64
N ASN A 49 -3.93 -2.46 -2.21
CA ASN A 49 -4.40 -2.27 -3.57
C ASN A 49 -5.06 -0.88 -3.73
N ASN A 50 -5.25 -0.43 -4.96
CA ASN A 50 -6.06 0.75 -5.25
C ASN A 50 -7.46 0.59 -4.61
N CYS A 51 -7.86 1.60 -3.84
CA CYS A 51 -9.12 1.59 -3.07
C CYS A 51 -9.21 0.46 -2.03
N GLY A 52 -8.10 -0.18 -1.66
CA GLY A 52 -8.03 -1.12 -0.55
C GLY A 52 -8.22 -0.41 0.79
N TYR A 53 -8.83 -1.10 1.75
CA TYR A 53 -9.09 -0.59 3.09
C TYR A 53 -8.80 -1.65 4.16
N CYS A 54 -8.73 -1.23 5.42
CA CYS A 54 -8.71 -2.11 6.57
C CYS A 54 -9.67 -1.59 7.64
N ILE A 55 -10.20 -2.50 8.46
CA ILE A 55 -11.16 -2.22 9.52
C ILE A 55 -10.48 -2.48 10.86
N LEU A 56 -10.52 -1.46 11.72
CA LEU A 56 -10.10 -1.54 13.12
C LEU A 56 -11.38 -1.41 13.96
N GLU A 57 -11.72 -2.48 14.68
CA GLU A 57 -12.88 -2.48 15.58
C GLU A 57 -12.44 -2.25 17.01
N ARG A 58 -13.11 -1.35 17.73
CA ARG A 58 -12.86 -1.13 19.14
C ARG A 58 -13.36 -2.35 19.95
N ASP A 59 -12.51 -2.87 20.82
CA ASP A 59 -12.89 -3.86 21.83
C ASP A 59 -13.60 -3.14 22.99
N ASP A 60 -14.74 -3.67 23.41
CA ASP A 60 -15.53 -3.10 24.50
C ASP A 60 -14.90 -3.35 25.87
N GLN A 61 -14.00 -4.34 25.99
CA GLN A 61 -13.40 -4.70 27.27
C GLN A 61 -12.28 -3.75 27.69
N ASP A 62 -11.34 -3.46 26.79
CA ASP A 62 -10.14 -2.66 27.09
C ASP A 62 -10.04 -1.37 26.26
N GLY A 63 -10.96 -1.15 25.32
CA GLY A 63 -10.96 0.00 24.42
C GLY A 63 -9.84 -0.02 23.38
N SER A 64 -9.09 -1.14 23.27
CA SER A 64 -8.11 -1.34 22.22
C SER A 64 -8.81 -1.49 20.86
N PHE A 65 -8.07 -1.32 19.77
CA PHE A 65 -8.63 -1.53 18.43
C PHE A 65 -8.05 -2.80 17.84
N ILE A 66 -8.89 -3.75 17.46
CA ILE A 66 -8.52 -5.02 16.85
C ILE A 66 -8.62 -4.90 15.34
N LEU A 67 -7.54 -5.25 14.65
CA LEU A 67 -7.52 -5.30 13.19
C LEU A 67 -8.31 -6.51 12.72
N LYS A 68 -9.46 -6.29 12.07
CA LYS A 68 -10.31 -7.36 11.52
C LYS A 68 -9.92 -7.77 10.11
N THR A 69 -9.34 -6.85 9.35
CA THR A 69 -8.95 -7.12 7.97
C THR A 69 -7.63 -7.88 7.91
N GLU A 70 -7.62 -9.00 7.19
CA GLU A 70 -6.39 -9.72 6.88
C GLU A 70 -5.51 -8.90 5.93
N LEU A 71 -4.28 -8.62 6.37
CA LEU A 71 -3.32 -7.92 5.54
C LEU A 71 -2.59 -8.92 4.66
N LYS A 72 -2.35 -8.53 3.41
CA LYS A 72 -1.52 -9.30 2.50
C LYS A 72 -0.05 -9.24 2.94
N ILE A 73 0.56 -10.40 3.05
CA ILE A 73 1.96 -10.56 3.46
C ILE A 73 2.69 -11.23 2.31
N PHE A 74 3.87 -10.72 1.96
CA PHE A 74 4.78 -11.41 1.06
C PHE A 74 5.51 -12.52 1.82
N PRO A 75 5.27 -13.81 1.51
CA PRO A 75 5.96 -14.90 2.20
C PRO A 75 7.46 -14.80 1.92
N GLU A 76 8.26 -15.07 2.95
CA GLU A 76 9.72 -14.91 2.94
C GLU A 76 10.40 -15.67 1.78
N ARG A 77 9.86 -16.84 1.42
CA ARG A 77 10.31 -17.65 0.27
C ARG A 77 10.29 -16.88 -1.06
N LYS A 78 9.31 -16.00 -1.27
CA LYS A 78 9.24 -15.16 -2.47
C LYS A 78 10.23 -13.99 -2.41
N ARG A 79 10.59 -13.50 -1.22
CA ARG A 79 11.61 -12.45 -1.06
C ARG A 79 12.99 -12.94 -1.44
N THR A 80 13.37 -14.15 -1.01
CA THR A 80 14.64 -14.77 -1.42
C THR A 80 14.66 -14.99 -2.92
N ALA A 81 13.63 -15.64 -3.49
CA ALA A 81 13.54 -15.84 -4.93
C ALA A 81 13.61 -14.52 -5.74
N MET A 82 13.00 -13.44 -5.24
CA MET A 82 13.01 -12.14 -5.90
C MET A 82 14.32 -11.36 -5.67
N LYS A 83 15.03 -11.60 -4.55
CA LYS A 83 16.42 -11.13 -4.36
C LYS A 83 17.36 -11.85 -5.31
N ASP A 84 17.31 -13.18 -5.35
CA ASP A 84 18.13 -14.01 -6.24
C ASP A 84 17.88 -13.66 -7.71
N LEU A 85 16.61 -13.40 -8.07
CA LEU A 85 16.24 -12.97 -9.41
C LEU A 85 16.73 -11.55 -9.71
N LYS A 86 16.62 -10.61 -8.76
CA LYS A 86 17.14 -9.25 -8.91
C LYS A 86 18.66 -9.23 -9.02
N GLU A 87 19.36 -10.08 -8.28
CA GLU A 87 20.82 -10.26 -8.37
C GLU A 87 21.21 -10.80 -9.74
N LYS A 88 20.56 -11.87 -10.21
CA LYS A 88 20.76 -12.41 -11.58
C LYS A 88 20.48 -11.39 -12.68
N PHE A 89 19.40 -10.62 -12.56
CA PHE A 89 19.11 -9.54 -13.50
C PHE A 89 20.11 -8.38 -13.40
N SER A 90 20.60 -8.02 -12.20
CA SER A 90 21.62 -6.97 -12.06
C SER A 90 22.98 -7.37 -12.62
N GLU A 91 23.32 -8.66 -12.55
CA GLU A 91 24.52 -9.21 -13.20
C GLU A 91 24.36 -9.29 -14.73
N GLN A 92 23.16 -9.56 -15.24
CA GLN A 92 22.88 -9.55 -16.69
C GLN A 92 22.76 -8.14 -17.28
N SER A 93 22.27 -7.15 -16.52
CA SER A 93 22.04 -5.79 -16.99
C SER A 93 23.31 -4.93 -17.13
N PHE A 94 24.49 -5.44 -16.76
CA PHE A 94 25.76 -4.70 -16.94
C PHE A 94 26.46 -4.96 -18.29
N ASN A 95 25.86 -5.76 -19.19
CA ASN A 95 26.42 -6.03 -20.52
C ASN A 95 25.61 -5.44 -21.69
N GLU A 96 24.71 -4.49 -21.45
CA GLU A 96 24.06 -3.76 -22.56
C GLU A 96 23.70 -2.33 -22.13
N GLU A 97 24.72 -1.47 -22.04
CA GLU A 97 24.50 -0.03 -22.07
C GLU A 97 24.52 0.45 -23.53
N ILE A 98 23.75 1.51 -23.81
CA ILE A 98 23.54 2.20 -25.10
C ILE A 98 22.29 1.72 -25.89
N ILE A 99 21.09 1.99 -25.34
CA ILE A 99 20.04 2.70 -26.11
C ILE A 99 19.40 3.76 -25.21
N THR A 100 20.01 4.94 -25.23
CA THR A 100 19.36 6.20 -24.88
C THR A 100 18.10 6.37 -25.73
N THR A 101 17.03 6.87 -25.10
CA THR A 101 15.95 7.71 -25.68
C THR A 101 14.55 7.09 -25.73
N SER A 102 13.60 7.88 -25.20
CA SER A 102 12.13 7.83 -25.29
C SER A 102 11.45 7.02 -24.16
N TYR A 103 10.65 7.57 -23.24
CA TYR A 103 9.79 8.76 -23.32
C TYR A 103 9.07 8.88 -24.66
N THR A 104 8.09 8.00 -24.89
CA THR A 104 6.83 8.29 -25.61
C THR A 104 5.88 7.17 -25.23
N ARG A 105 4.93 7.40 -24.31
CA ARG A 105 3.55 7.83 -24.65
C ARG A 105 2.99 6.98 -25.79
N ASP A 106 2.44 5.82 -25.45
CA ASP A 106 1.59 5.04 -26.34
C ASP A 106 0.28 5.82 -26.58
N THR A 107 0.21 6.52 -27.71
CA THR A 107 -1.04 6.91 -28.35
C THR A 107 -1.43 5.84 -29.36
N LYS A 108 -2.62 5.28 -29.17
CA LYS A 108 -3.54 4.70 -30.18
C LYS A 108 -2.92 3.81 -31.27
N ASN A 109 -3.31 2.53 -31.30
CA ASN A 109 -4.17 2.01 -32.38
C ASN A 109 -4.49 0.54 -32.16
N ASP A 110 -5.78 0.25 -31.97
CA ASP A 110 -6.40 -0.99 -32.42
C ASP A 110 -7.76 -0.63 -33.03
N GLU A 111 -7.73 -0.04 -34.22
CA GLU A 111 -8.79 -0.25 -35.20
C GLU A 111 -8.43 -1.50 -36.00
N LYS A 112 -9.17 -2.59 -35.77
CA LYS A 112 -9.87 -3.36 -36.82
C LYS A 112 -10.34 -4.71 -36.26
N LYS A 113 -11.63 -4.77 -35.90
CA LYS A 113 -12.46 -5.90 -36.29
C LYS A 113 -13.95 -5.55 -36.15
N ASN A 114 -14.63 -5.74 -37.28
CA ASN A 114 -16.07 -6.02 -37.48
C ASN A 114 -16.88 -4.86 -38.09
N ASP A 115 -17.40 -5.20 -39.28
CA ASP A 115 -18.43 -4.61 -40.15
C ASP A 115 -18.04 -3.46 -41.10
#